data_AF-A0A356IAT0-F1
#
_entry.id   AF-A0A356IAT0-F1
#
_cell.length_a   1.000
_cell.length_b   1.000
_cell.length_c   1.000
_cell.angle_alpha   90.00
_cell.angle_beta   90.00
_cell.angle_gamma   90.00
#
_symmetry.space_group_name_H-M   'P 1'
#
loop_
_entity.id
_entity.type
_entity.pdbx_description
1 polymer ?
#
loop_
_entity_poly.entity_id
_entity_poly.type
_entity_poly.pdbx_seq_one_letter_code
_entity_poly.pdbx_strand_id
1 'polypeptide(L)'
;MKKYSQEILKDISDIDGIILKGRSPSCGIKDVKVYSGMEKSPVIGKSMGLFAAEMEKHFPYLPIEEEGRLTNLIIREHFFTKLYAIFNFKKMAQNKSIKKLADYHAKNKYLYFAYNQTLKNKLGSIVANHEKLETNIVLDNYFKEMVKLFSNLPSKKNYINAYQHIFGYFSKFASKEEKVFILQLMEKYRDGKIDKSAIASILKV
;
A
#
# COMPACT_ATOMS: atom_id res chain seq x y z
N MET A 1 1.88 -7.28 29.57
CA MET A 1 1.87 -7.25 28.08
C MET A 1 2.35 -5.91 27.52
N LYS A 2 1.74 -4.76 27.83
CA LYS A 2 2.20 -3.44 27.34
C LYS A 2 3.68 -3.13 27.60
N LYS A 3 4.16 -3.35 28.83
CA LYS A 3 5.58 -3.16 29.19
C LYS A 3 6.52 -4.05 28.37
N TYR A 4 6.18 -5.33 28.23
CA TYR A 4 6.91 -6.29 27.38
C TYR A 4 6.91 -5.88 25.90
N SER A 5 5.76 -5.44 25.35
CA SER A 5 5.69 -4.92 23.99
C SER A 5 6.62 -3.73 23.80
N GLN A 6 6.61 -2.78 24.73
CA GLN A 6 7.44 -1.57 24.67
C GLN A 6 8.93 -1.89 24.81
N GLU A 7 9.31 -2.89 25.60
CA GLU A 7 10.71 -3.33 25.72
C GLU A 7 11.21 -3.95 24.41
N ILE A 8 10.47 -4.88 23.81
CA ILE A 8 10.86 -5.47 22.52
C ILE A 8 10.91 -4.43 21.40
N LEU A 9 9.95 -3.51 21.36
CA LEU A 9 9.86 -2.52 20.29
C LEU A 9 11.00 -1.49 20.33
N LYS A 10 11.67 -1.29 21.48
CA LYS A 10 12.83 -0.38 21.57
C LYS A 10 14.02 -0.88 20.75
N ASP A 11 14.21 -2.18 20.68
CA ASP A 11 15.36 -2.79 20.03
C ASP A 11 15.14 -3.03 18.53
N ILE A 12 13.89 -2.90 18.06
CA ILE A 12 13.53 -3.05 16.65
C ILE A 12 13.66 -1.69 15.97
N SER A 13 14.70 -1.53 15.16
CA SER A 13 14.89 -0.40 14.27
C SER A 13 15.08 -0.86 12.83
N ASP A 14 14.95 0.06 11.88
CA ASP A 14 15.21 -0.17 10.46
C ASP A 14 14.40 -1.31 9.81
N ILE A 15 13.08 -1.33 10.07
CA ILE A 15 12.14 -2.24 9.41
C ILE A 15 11.20 -1.50 8.44
N ASP A 16 10.72 -2.23 7.44
CA ASP A 16 9.82 -1.71 6.38
C ASP A 16 8.45 -2.38 6.34
N GLY A 17 8.21 -3.35 7.21
CA GLY A 17 6.93 -3.99 7.37
C GLY A 17 6.94 -5.10 8.40
N ILE A 18 5.76 -5.52 8.81
CA ILE A 18 5.56 -6.43 9.92
C ILE A 18 4.55 -7.50 9.51
N ILE A 19 4.92 -8.76 9.71
CA ILE A 19 4.02 -9.90 9.55
C ILE A 19 3.82 -10.51 10.93
N LEU A 20 2.59 -10.51 11.42
CA LEU A 20 2.22 -11.04 12.72
C LEU A 20 1.71 -12.47 12.60
N LYS A 21 2.04 -13.31 13.59
CA LYS A 21 1.49 -14.66 13.70
C LYS A 21 0.00 -14.58 14.07
N GLY A 22 -0.84 -15.14 13.21
CA GLY A 22 -2.27 -15.25 13.44
C GLY A 22 -2.65 -16.12 14.64
N ARG A 23 -3.85 -15.90 15.18
CA ARG A 23 -4.46 -16.63 16.32
C ARG A 23 -3.69 -16.55 17.64
N SER A 24 -2.69 -15.68 17.75
CA SER A 24 -2.10 -15.32 19.03
C SER A 24 -3.00 -14.31 19.77
N PRO A 25 -3.34 -14.52 21.05
CA PRO A 25 -4.08 -13.55 21.87
C PRO A 25 -3.39 -12.18 21.94
N SER A 26 -2.07 -12.12 21.72
CA SER A 26 -1.30 -10.88 21.74
C SER A 26 -1.15 -10.22 20.36
N CYS A 27 -1.08 -10.99 19.26
CA CYS A 27 -0.63 -10.50 17.94
C CYS A 27 -1.71 -10.43 16.84
N GLY A 28 -2.95 -10.85 17.08
CA GLY A 28 -4.00 -10.79 16.06
C GLY A 28 -4.37 -9.35 15.72
N ILE A 29 -4.38 -8.96 14.44
CA ILE A 29 -4.68 -7.57 14.04
C ILE A 29 -6.19 -7.29 14.04
N LYS A 30 -7.03 -8.32 13.82
CA LYS A 30 -8.50 -8.17 13.71
C LYS A 30 -9.36 -9.30 14.30
N ASP A 31 -8.79 -10.36 14.86
CA ASP A 31 -9.55 -11.53 15.33
C ASP A 31 -9.15 -12.03 16.74
N VAL A 32 -8.78 -11.12 17.65
CA VAL A 32 -8.69 -11.49 19.07
C VAL A 32 -10.10 -11.43 19.65
N LYS A 33 -10.64 -12.60 20.02
CA LYS A 33 -11.88 -12.74 20.78
C LYS A 33 -11.72 -12.01 22.11
N VAL A 34 -12.48 -10.95 22.33
CA VAL A 34 -12.55 -10.26 23.63
C VAL A 34 -13.56 -11.01 24.49
N TYR A 35 -13.09 -11.61 25.59
CA TYR A 35 -13.92 -12.33 26.54
C TYR A 35 -14.37 -11.38 27.67
N SER A 36 -15.63 -11.46 28.09
CA SER A 36 -16.20 -10.63 29.18
C SER A 36 -15.66 -10.89 30.58
N GLY A 37 -14.72 -11.82 30.73
CA GLY A 37 -14.18 -12.24 32.01
C GLY A 37 -13.11 -13.33 31.87
N MET A 38 -12.46 -13.67 32.99
CA MET A 38 -11.40 -14.69 33.04
C MET A 38 -11.91 -16.14 32.93
N GLU A 39 -13.22 -16.39 33.04
CA GLU A 39 -13.82 -17.72 32.84
C GLU A 39 -15.05 -17.68 31.91
N LYS A 40 -15.16 -18.72 31.05
CA LYS A 40 -16.26 -19.08 30.12
C LYS A 40 -17.25 -17.95 29.81
N SER A 41 -16.70 -16.87 29.29
CA SER A 41 -17.44 -15.64 29.02
C SER A 41 -17.74 -15.52 27.52
N PRO A 42 -18.92 -15.02 27.10
CA PRO A 42 -19.23 -14.84 25.69
C PRO A 42 -18.27 -13.82 25.05
N VAL A 43 -18.00 -14.00 23.75
CA VAL A 43 -17.15 -13.10 22.97
C VAL A 43 -17.91 -11.77 22.77
N ILE A 44 -17.45 -10.69 23.41
CA ILE A 44 -18.10 -9.36 23.35
C ILE A 44 -17.66 -8.56 22.10
N GLY A 45 -16.58 -8.97 21.42
CA GLY A 45 -16.14 -8.26 20.23
C GLY A 45 -14.84 -8.77 19.63
N LYS A 46 -14.48 -8.19 18.49
CA LYS A 46 -13.20 -8.40 17.79
C LYS A 46 -12.31 -7.19 18.03
N SER A 47 -11.16 -7.38 18.68
CA SER A 47 -10.17 -6.32 18.87
C SER A 47 -8.83 -6.71 18.27
N MET A 48 -8.03 -5.68 17.96
CA MET A 48 -6.61 -5.85 17.71
C MET A 48 -5.92 -6.26 19.02
N GLY A 49 -5.09 -7.30 18.99
CA GLY A 49 -4.29 -7.74 20.12
C GLY A 49 -3.41 -6.61 20.64
N LEU A 50 -3.19 -6.59 21.96
CA LEU A 50 -2.49 -5.49 22.65
C LEU A 50 -1.07 -5.23 22.10
N PHE A 51 -0.41 -6.24 21.51
CA PHE A 51 0.90 -6.07 20.88
C PHE A 51 0.79 -5.41 19.50
N ALA A 52 -0.16 -5.84 18.66
CA ALA A 52 -0.42 -5.22 17.36
C ALA A 52 -0.83 -3.75 17.50
N ALA A 53 -1.62 -3.42 18.53
CA ALA A 53 -2.01 -2.05 18.83
C ALA A 53 -0.83 -1.15 19.24
N GLU A 54 0.14 -1.70 19.98
CA GLU A 54 1.36 -0.97 20.34
C GLU A 54 2.28 -0.83 19.13
N MET A 55 2.34 -1.84 18.24
CA MET A 55 3.09 -1.76 16.99
C MET A 55 2.55 -0.70 16.03
N GLU A 56 1.23 -0.57 15.89
CA GLU A 56 0.65 0.47 15.04
C GLU A 56 0.94 1.88 15.59
N LYS A 57 0.98 2.04 16.92
CA LYS A 57 1.38 3.30 17.55
C LYS A 57 2.87 3.61 17.35
N HIS A 58 3.72 2.60 17.48
CA HIS A 58 5.17 2.76 17.36
C HIS A 58 5.62 2.93 15.90
N PHE A 59 4.94 2.26 14.97
CA PHE A 59 5.21 2.26 13.54
C PHE A 59 3.98 2.66 12.71
N PRO A 60 3.48 3.89 12.83
CA PRO A 60 2.18 4.31 12.28
C PRO A 60 2.10 4.25 10.75
N TYR A 61 3.23 4.18 10.07
CA TYR A 61 3.29 4.20 8.61
C TYR A 61 3.63 2.85 7.98
N LEU A 62 4.09 1.88 8.78
CA LEU A 62 4.50 0.59 8.24
C LEU A 62 3.29 -0.25 7.79
N PRO A 63 3.45 -1.11 6.78
CA PRO A 63 2.50 -2.17 6.51
C PRO A 63 2.59 -3.21 7.62
N ILE A 64 1.45 -3.50 8.25
CA ILE A 64 1.32 -4.54 9.26
C ILE A 64 0.20 -5.47 8.79
N GLU A 65 0.48 -6.77 8.68
CA GLU A 65 -0.52 -7.76 8.27
C GLU A 65 -0.32 -9.09 8.99
N GLU A 66 -1.34 -9.94 8.98
CA GLU A 66 -1.29 -11.28 9.58
C GLU A 66 -0.89 -12.32 8.53
N GLU A 67 0.00 -13.24 8.89
CA GLU A 67 0.47 -14.33 8.02
C GLU A 67 -0.68 -15.08 7.33
N GLY A 68 -1.73 -15.45 8.09
CA GLY A 68 -2.87 -16.17 7.55
C GLY A 68 -3.66 -15.38 6.50
N ARG A 69 -3.70 -14.03 6.62
CA ARG A 69 -4.38 -13.14 5.68
C ARG A 69 -3.61 -12.97 4.38
N LEU A 70 -2.29 -13.14 4.40
CA LEU A 70 -1.45 -13.12 3.20
C LEU A 70 -1.69 -14.34 2.28
N THR A 71 -2.49 -15.33 2.69
CA THR A 71 -2.99 -16.37 1.77
C THR A 71 -3.98 -15.79 0.75
N ASN A 72 -4.65 -14.69 1.08
CA ASN A 72 -5.49 -13.95 0.14
C ASN A 72 -4.61 -13.08 -0.76
N LEU A 73 -4.68 -13.32 -2.08
CA LEU A 73 -3.84 -12.64 -3.08
C LEU A 73 -3.97 -11.11 -3.06
N ILE A 74 -5.19 -10.58 -2.87
CA ILE A 74 -5.45 -9.13 -2.88
C ILE A 74 -4.79 -8.47 -1.67
N ILE A 75 -4.95 -9.07 -0.50
CA ILE A 75 -4.33 -8.59 0.75
C ILE A 75 -2.81 -8.65 0.64
N ARG A 76 -2.28 -9.79 0.17
CA ARG A 76 -0.83 -10.00 0.00
C ARG A 76 -0.20 -8.99 -0.93
N GLU A 77 -0.81 -8.76 -2.09
CA GLU A 77 -0.29 -7.81 -3.06
C GLU A 77 -0.32 -6.37 -2.53
N HIS A 78 -1.39 -5.99 -1.82
CA HIS A 78 -1.49 -4.67 -1.20
C HIS A 78 -0.42 -4.46 -0.11
N PHE A 79 -0.21 -5.46 0.75
CA PHE A 79 0.85 -5.44 1.75
C PHE A 79 2.22 -5.22 1.11
N PHE A 80 2.58 -6.04 0.11
CA PHE A 80 3.87 -5.91 -0.57
C PHE A 80 3.99 -4.60 -1.37
N THR A 81 2.91 -4.13 -1.98
CA THR A 81 2.89 -2.84 -2.68
C THR A 81 3.26 -1.70 -1.73
N LYS A 82 2.62 -1.65 -0.55
CA LYS A 82 2.91 -0.64 0.47
C LYS A 82 4.35 -0.78 0.99
N LEU A 83 4.80 -2.01 1.27
CA LEU A 83 6.15 -2.32 1.74
C LEU A 83 7.22 -1.84 0.77
N TYR A 84 7.13 -2.23 -0.51
CA TYR A 84 8.10 -1.83 -1.52
C TYR A 84 8.03 -0.34 -1.85
N ALA A 85 6.86 0.30 -1.79
CA ALA A 85 6.77 1.74 -1.94
C ALA A 85 7.54 2.47 -0.83
N ILE A 86 7.35 2.07 0.43
CA ILE A 86 8.06 2.67 1.57
C ILE A 86 9.57 2.40 1.50
N PHE A 87 9.98 1.14 1.26
CA PHE A 87 11.39 0.77 1.12
C PHE A 87 12.09 1.56 0.01
N ASN A 88 11.50 1.61 -1.18
CA ASN A 88 12.08 2.32 -2.32
C ASN A 88 12.11 3.84 -2.09
N PHE A 89 11.10 4.39 -1.42
CA PHE A 89 11.11 5.79 -1.01
C PHE A 89 12.26 6.09 -0.05
N LYS A 90 12.42 5.32 1.04
CA LYS A 90 13.50 5.51 2.02
C LYS A 90 14.87 5.45 1.36
N LYS A 91 15.11 4.43 0.52
CA LYS A 91 16.37 4.27 -0.23
C LYS A 91 16.65 5.47 -1.13
N MET A 92 15.63 5.98 -1.80
CA MET A 92 15.76 7.16 -2.66
C MET A 92 16.04 8.42 -1.84
N ALA A 93 15.32 8.62 -0.73
CA ALA A 93 15.38 9.80 0.13
C ALA A 93 16.75 10.02 0.78
N GLN A 94 17.56 8.96 0.96
CA GLN A 94 18.96 9.07 1.41
C GLN A 94 19.80 10.03 0.57
N ASN A 95 19.48 10.18 -0.73
CA ASN A 95 20.20 11.07 -1.63
C ASN A 95 19.82 12.56 -1.48
N LYS A 96 18.79 12.88 -0.67
CA LYS A 96 18.27 14.24 -0.45
C LYS A 96 18.15 15.05 -1.75
N SER A 97 17.47 14.49 -2.75
CA SER A 97 17.39 15.06 -4.10
C SER A 97 15.95 15.14 -4.62
N ILE A 98 15.51 16.35 -4.97
CA ILE A 98 14.21 16.59 -5.61
C ILE A 98 14.11 15.87 -6.97
N LYS A 99 15.20 15.81 -7.73
CA LYS A 99 15.24 15.07 -9.01
C LYS A 99 14.94 13.59 -8.79
N LYS A 100 15.58 12.96 -7.80
CA LYS A 100 15.33 11.55 -7.46
C LYS A 100 13.90 11.32 -6.96
N LEU A 101 13.33 12.29 -6.23
CA LEU A 101 11.92 12.25 -5.82
C LEU A 101 10.97 12.33 -7.03
N ALA A 102 11.27 13.19 -8.00
CA ALA A 102 10.51 13.29 -9.24
C ALA A 102 10.56 11.98 -10.05
N ASP A 103 11.74 11.37 -10.18
CA ASP A 103 11.91 10.07 -10.84
C ASP A 103 11.09 8.97 -10.12
N TYR A 104 11.15 8.96 -8.79
CA TYR A 104 10.37 8.02 -7.96
C TYR A 104 8.86 8.22 -8.14
N HIS A 105 8.37 9.46 -8.12
CA HIS A 105 6.96 9.75 -8.34
C HIS A 105 6.51 9.36 -9.75
N ALA A 106 7.31 9.66 -10.77
CA ALA A 106 7.01 9.34 -12.16
C ALA A 106 6.87 7.81 -12.37
N LYS A 107 7.76 7.01 -11.76
CA LYS A 107 7.69 5.54 -11.80
C LYS A 107 6.42 4.99 -11.15
N ASN A 108 5.93 5.62 -10.08
CA ASN A 108 4.77 5.14 -9.32
C ASN A 108 3.45 5.83 -9.70
N LYS A 109 3.45 6.78 -10.65
CA LYS A 109 2.30 7.67 -10.91
C LYS A 109 1.00 6.93 -11.23
N TYR A 110 1.05 5.82 -11.97
CA TYR A 110 -0.14 5.04 -12.32
C TYR A 110 -0.61 4.14 -11.19
N LEU A 111 0.32 3.63 -10.38
CA LEU A 111 -0.02 2.95 -9.13
C LEU A 111 -0.80 3.91 -8.23
N TYR A 112 -0.25 5.10 -7.98
CA TYR A 112 -0.91 6.10 -7.14
C TYR A 112 -2.25 6.55 -7.72
N PHE A 113 -2.35 6.63 -9.04
CA PHE A 113 -3.60 6.93 -9.71
C PHE A 113 -4.66 5.84 -9.49
N ALA A 114 -4.27 4.56 -9.53
CA ALA A 114 -5.17 3.47 -9.17
C ALA A 114 -5.62 3.57 -7.70
N TYR A 115 -4.75 3.95 -6.78
CA TYR A 115 -5.13 4.13 -5.37
C TYR A 115 -6.06 5.33 -5.17
N ASN A 116 -5.64 6.53 -5.55
CA ASN A 116 -6.40 7.75 -5.36
C ASN A 116 -5.86 8.89 -6.24
N GLN A 117 -6.69 9.36 -7.19
CA GLN A 117 -6.31 10.44 -8.09
C GLN A 117 -6.02 11.78 -7.38
N THR A 118 -6.81 12.13 -6.38
CA THR A 118 -6.65 13.38 -5.61
C THR A 118 -5.31 13.41 -4.88
N LEU A 119 -4.99 12.34 -4.14
CA LEU A 119 -3.70 12.21 -3.44
C LEU A 119 -2.54 12.11 -4.44
N LYS A 120 -2.70 11.42 -5.56
CA LYS A 120 -1.68 11.40 -6.63
C LYS A 120 -1.35 12.81 -7.11
N ASN A 121 -2.37 13.64 -7.37
CA ASN A 121 -2.17 15.01 -7.82
C ASN A 121 -1.50 15.87 -6.74
N LYS A 122 -1.91 15.71 -5.47
CA LYS A 122 -1.28 16.38 -4.33
C LYS A 122 0.20 16.03 -4.22
N LEU A 123 0.56 14.75 -4.35
CA LEU A 123 1.96 14.32 -4.37
C LEU A 123 2.75 14.93 -5.54
N GLY A 124 2.15 15.04 -6.72
CA GLY A 124 2.76 15.71 -7.86
C GLY A 124 3.05 17.19 -7.59
N SER A 125 2.14 17.89 -6.90
CA SER A 125 2.34 19.29 -6.48
C SER A 125 3.48 19.42 -5.47
N ILE A 126 3.60 18.50 -4.51
CA ILE A 126 4.72 18.46 -3.56
C ILE A 126 6.05 18.28 -4.31
N VAL A 127 6.11 17.38 -5.30
CA VAL A 127 7.30 17.14 -6.13
C VAL A 127 7.72 18.40 -6.90
N ALA A 128 6.75 19.18 -7.39
CA ALA A 128 7.02 20.40 -8.14
C ALA A 128 7.68 21.50 -7.29
N ASN A 129 7.49 21.45 -5.96
CA ASN A 129 8.14 22.33 -4.98
C ASN A 129 8.09 23.82 -5.36
N HIS A 130 6.92 24.33 -5.75
CA HIS A 130 6.76 25.72 -6.19
C HIS A 130 7.17 26.75 -5.11
N GLU A 131 6.98 26.40 -3.84
CA GLU A 131 7.37 27.21 -2.68
C GLU A 131 8.88 27.17 -2.37
N LYS A 132 9.66 26.37 -3.11
CA LYS A 132 11.12 26.21 -2.94
C LYS A 132 11.51 25.83 -1.51
N LEU A 133 10.73 24.94 -0.89
CA LEU A 133 11.02 24.42 0.44
C LEU A 133 12.33 23.62 0.43
N GLU A 134 12.94 23.52 1.61
CA GLU A 134 14.11 22.70 1.83
C GLU A 134 13.81 21.22 1.49
N THR A 135 14.79 20.51 0.92
CA THR A 135 14.55 19.15 0.38
C THR A 135 14.04 18.17 1.45
N ASN A 136 14.54 18.27 2.68
CA ASN A 136 14.09 17.40 3.78
C ASN A 136 12.61 17.62 4.10
N ILE A 137 12.14 18.88 4.10
CA ILE A 137 10.73 19.23 4.32
C ILE A 137 9.85 18.66 3.21
N VAL A 138 10.31 18.76 1.94
CA VAL A 138 9.57 18.20 0.79
C VAL A 138 9.46 16.68 0.92
N LEU A 139 10.55 15.99 1.28
CA LEU A 139 10.55 14.53 1.45
C LEU A 139 9.60 14.10 2.56
N ASP A 140 9.61 14.77 3.70
CA ASP A 140 8.72 14.47 4.83
C ASP A 140 7.24 14.69 4.47
N ASN A 141 6.93 15.81 3.82
CA ASN A 141 5.58 16.11 3.36
C ASN A 141 5.10 15.08 2.33
N TYR A 142 5.97 14.71 1.39
CA TYR A 142 5.67 13.69 0.40
C TYR A 142 5.40 12.34 1.07
N PHE A 143 6.25 11.91 2.01
CA PHE A 143 6.10 10.63 2.70
C PHE A 143 4.77 10.55 3.46
N LYS A 144 4.44 11.59 4.24
CA LYS A 144 3.18 11.67 5.01
C LYS A 144 1.94 11.58 4.13
N GLU A 145 1.97 12.10 2.91
CA GLU A 145 0.85 11.99 1.96
C GLU A 145 0.87 10.67 1.19
N MET A 146 2.05 10.13 0.87
CA MET A 146 2.21 8.87 0.16
C MET A 146 1.66 7.71 0.98
N VAL A 147 1.93 7.66 2.28
CA VAL A 147 1.44 6.56 3.15
C VAL A 147 -0.09 6.54 3.25
N LYS A 148 -0.75 7.70 3.10
CA LYS A 148 -2.21 7.81 3.07
C LYS A 148 -2.83 7.19 1.81
N LEU A 149 -2.10 7.14 0.68
CA LEU A 149 -2.57 6.43 -0.50
C LEU A 149 -2.90 4.98 -0.17
N PHE A 150 -2.03 4.35 0.61
CA PHE A 150 -2.09 2.93 0.92
C PHE A 150 -2.98 2.59 2.12
N SER A 151 -3.76 3.55 2.65
CA SER A 151 -4.70 3.27 3.74
C SER A 151 -5.86 2.37 3.31
N ASN A 152 -6.20 2.36 2.02
CA ASN A 152 -7.30 1.57 1.47
C ASN A 152 -6.86 0.83 0.20
N LEU A 153 -7.51 -0.31 -0.07
CA LEU A 153 -7.37 -1.00 -1.34
C LEU A 153 -7.97 -0.17 -2.48
N PRO A 154 -7.34 -0.15 -3.67
CA PRO A 154 -7.95 0.42 -4.86
C PRO A 154 -9.21 -0.34 -5.26
N SER A 155 -10.20 0.38 -5.78
CA SER A 155 -11.35 -0.27 -6.40
C SER A 155 -10.96 -0.85 -7.77
N LYS A 156 -11.71 -1.86 -8.25
CA LYS A 156 -11.57 -2.37 -9.63
C LYS A 156 -11.70 -1.24 -10.65
N LYS A 157 -12.65 -0.32 -10.45
CA LYS A 157 -12.86 0.86 -11.30
C LYS A 157 -11.60 1.72 -11.40
N ASN A 158 -10.93 1.99 -10.29
CA ASN A 158 -9.72 2.82 -10.33
C ASN A 158 -8.56 2.12 -11.05
N TYR A 159 -8.39 0.81 -10.87
CA TYR A 159 -7.42 0.04 -11.64
C TYR A 159 -7.71 0.09 -13.14
N ILE A 160 -8.97 -0.08 -13.55
CA ILE A 160 -9.39 0.04 -14.96
C ILE A 160 -9.07 1.45 -15.48
N ASN A 161 -9.39 2.51 -14.72
CA ASN A 161 -9.04 3.87 -15.11
C ASN A 161 -7.53 4.02 -15.31
N ALA A 162 -6.72 3.51 -14.39
CA ALA A 162 -5.26 3.55 -14.52
C ALA A 162 -4.77 2.82 -15.77
N TYR A 163 -5.29 1.63 -16.05
CA TYR A 163 -4.94 0.89 -17.27
C TYR A 163 -5.42 1.57 -18.55
N GLN A 164 -6.61 2.18 -18.57
CA GLN A 164 -7.10 2.95 -19.71
C GLN A 164 -6.20 4.16 -19.99
N HIS A 165 -5.74 4.86 -18.95
CA HIS A 165 -4.79 5.95 -19.10
C HIS A 165 -3.44 5.47 -19.65
N ILE A 166 -2.92 4.34 -19.17
CA ILE A 166 -1.69 3.73 -19.75
C ILE A 166 -1.92 3.34 -21.22
N PHE A 167 -3.03 2.66 -21.49
CA PHE A 167 -3.41 2.22 -22.82
C PHE A 167 -3.56 3.38 -23.80
N GLY A 168 -4.02 4.55 -23.36
CA GLY A 168 -4.08 5.75 -24.19
C GLY A 168 -2.72 6.10 -24.84
N TYR A 169 -1.61 5.93 -24.11
CA TYR A 169 -0.27 6.18 -24.65
C TYR A 169 0.18 5.10 -25.65
N PHE A 170 -0.10 3.83 -25.36
CA PHE A 170 0.33 2.69 -26.19
C PHE A 170 -0.60 2.45 -27.40
N SER A 171 -1.85 2.89 -27.34
CA SER A 171 -2.87 2.59 -28.35
C SER A 171 -2.47 3.01 -29.77
N LYS A 172 -1.58 3.99 -29.92
CA LYS A 172 -1.07 4.41 -31.24
C LYS A 172 -0.14 3.37 -31.89
N PHE A 173 0.43 2.46 -31.10
CA PHE A 173 1.37 1.43 -31.54
C PHE A 173 0.74 0.03 -31.58
N ALA A 174 -0.55 -0.09 -31.23
CA ALA A 174 -1.27 -1.36 -31.19
C ALA A 174 -2.12 -1.58 -32.45
N SER A 175 -2.18 -2.83 -32.92
CA SER A 175 -3.10 -3.27 -33.97
C SER A 175 -4.56 -3.18 -33.52
N LYS A 176 -5.51 -3.30 -34.46
CA LYS A 176 -6.93 -3.29 -34.13
C LYS A 176 -7.28 -4.48 -33.22
N GLU A 177 -6.70 -5.64 -33.51
CA GLU A 177 -6.91 -6.89 -32.79
C GLU A 177 -6.35 -6.80 -31.36
N GLU A 178 -5.15 -6.24 -31.18
CA GLU A 178 -4.54 -6.02 -29.87
C GLU A 178 -5.36 -5.05 -29.01
N LYS A 179 -5.88 -3.97 -29.61
CA LYS A 179 -6.77 -3.02 -28.91
C LYS A 179 -8.02 -3.71 -28.38
N VAL A 180 -8.68 -4.49 -29.23
CA VAL A 180 -9.89 -5.25 -28.84
C VAL A 180 -9.55 -6.24 -27.72
N PHE A 181 -8.45 -6.96 -27.83
CA PHE A 181 -8.01 -7.92 -26.82
C PHE A 181 -7.76 -7.27 -25.46
N ILE A 182 -7.03 -6.15 -25.42
CA ILE A 182 -6.76 -5.41 -24.17
C ILE A 182 -8.06 -4.91 -23.54
N LEU A 183 -8.98 -4.35 -24.33
CA LEU A 183 -10.28 -3.89 -23.83
C LEU A 183 -11.11 -5.06 -23.25
N GLN A 184 -11.13 -6.22 -23.93
CA GLN A 184 -11.80 -7.42 -23.42
C GLN A 184 -11.21 -7.89 -22.07
N LEU A 185 -9.89 -7.79 -21.87
CA LEU A 185 -9.28 -8.10 -20.58
C LEU A 185 -9.71 -7.12 -19.48
N MET A 186 -9.81 -5.83 -19.79
CA MET A 186 -10.33 -4.85 -18.83
C MET A 186 -11.77 -5.17 -18.42
N GLU A 187 -12.61 -5.61 -19.36
CA GLU A 187 -13.99 -6.06 -19.07
C GLU A 187 -14.01 -7.35 -18.23
N LYS A 188 -13.19 -8.36 -18.57
CA LYS A 188 -13.08 -9.58 -17.76
C LYS A 188 -12.63 -9.27 -16.31
N TYR A 189 -11.72 -8.32 -16.12
CA TYR A 189 -11.31 -7.88 -14.80
C TYR A 189 -12.43 -7.14 -14.06
N ARG A 190 -13.18 -6.27 -14.76
CA ARG A 190 -14.38 -5.60 -14.23
C ARG A 190 -15.36 -6.63 -13.66
N ASP A 191 -15.64 -7.67 -14.43
CA ASP A 191 -16.52 -8.80 -14.06
C ASP A 191 -15.93 -9.70 -12.96
N GLY A 192 -14.65 -9.56 -12.61
CA GLY A 192 -13.97 -10.43 -11.65
C GLY A 192 -13.63 -11.82 -12.17
N LYS A 193 -13.62 -12.00 -13.50
CA LYS A 193 -13.25 -13.27 -14.16
C LYS A 193 -11.74 -13.49 -14.19
N ILE A 194 -10.95 -12.43 -14.08
CA ILE A 194 -9.48 -12.46 -14.03
C ILE A 194 -8.97 -11.50 -12.96
N ASP A 195 -7.70 -11.65 -12.56
CA ASP A 195 -6.97 -10.68 -11.75
C ASP A 195 -6.33 -9.58 -12.62
N LYS A 196 -6.08 -8.41 -12.02
CA LYS A 196 -5.43 -7.28 -12.70
C LYS A 196 -4.02 -7.60 -13.22
N SER A 197 -3.32 -8.57 -12.62
CA SER A 197 -2.01 -9.04 -13.09
C SER A 197 -2.05 -9.56 -14.53
N ALA A 198 -3.19 -10.11 -14.99
CA ALA A 198 -3.37 -10.49 -16.38
C ALA A 198 -3.27 -9.28 -17.31
N ILE A 199 -3.89 -8.14 -16.96
CA ILE A 199 -3.77 -6.90 -17.73
C ILE A 199 -2.33 -6.37 -17.65
N ALA A 200 -1.75 -6.36 -16.44
CA ALA A 200 -0.38 -5.87 -16.23
C ALA A 200 0.67 -6.65 -17.03
N SER A 201 0.48 -7.97 -17.22
CA SER A 201 1.42 -8.84 -17.93
C SER A 201 1.60 -8.46 -19.41
N ILE A 202 0.55 -7.91 -20.04
CA ILE A 202 0.55 -7.51 -21.44
C ILE A 202 1.07 -6.09 -21.63
N LEU A 203 1.06 -5.29 -20.57
CA LEU A 203 1.60 -3.93 -20.57
C LEU A 203 3.09 -3.87 -20.19
N LYS A 204 3.72 -5.01 -19.90
CA LYS A 204 5.18 -5.11 -19.76
C LYS A 204 5.79 -5.10 -21.16
N VAL A 205 6.28 -3.93 -21.57
CA VAL A 205 7.21 -3.77 -22.69
C VAL A 205 8.61 -3.56 -22.11
#